data_AF-A0AAV5SGH2-F1
#
_entry.id   AF-A0AAV5SGH2-F1
#
_cell.length_a   1.000
_cell.length_b   1.000
_cell.length_c   1.000
_cell.angle_alpha   90.00
_cell.angle_beta   90.00
_cell.angle_gamma   90.00
#
_symmetry.space_group_name_H-M   'P 1'
#
loop_
_entity.id
_entity.type
_entity.pdbx_description
1 polymer ?
#
loop_
_entity_poly.entity_id
_entity_poly.type
_entity_poly.pdbx_seq_one_letter_code
_entity_poly.pdbx_strand_id
1 'polypeptide(L)' 'QLGFDEIGKACSTAQTLLRILCQGGIAVLFGQADKIPDISMEVMELNDICIAPLEKEEKKEGEEAPMKSASA' A
#
# COMPACT_ATOMS: atom_id res chain seq x y z
N GLN A 1 -19.83 -7.98 -0.69
CA GLN A 1 -18.71 -8.24 0.25
C GLN A 1 -17.47 -8.40 -0.60
N LEU A 2 -16.37 -7.72 -0.29
CA LEU A 2 -15.15 -7.80 -1.08
C LEU A 2 -14.48 -9.17 -0.88
N GLY A 3 -13.94 -9.75 -1.94
CA GLY A 3 -13.14 -10.98 -1.89
C GLY A 3 -11.76 -10.75 -1.26
N PHE A 4 -11.11 -11.82 -0.81
CA PHE A 4 -9.78 -11.74 -0.18
C PHE A 4 -8.74 -11.04 -1.07
N ASP A 5 -8.79 -11.28 -2.39
CA ASP A 5 -7.90 -10.63 -3.35
C ASP A 5 -8.14 -9.12 -3.46
N GLU A 6 -9.40 -8.70 -3.37
CA GLU A 6 -9.80 -7.29 -3.43
C GLU A 6 -9.38 -6.57 -2.13
N ILE A 7 -9.50 -7.25 -0.99
CA ILE A 7 -9.03 -6.74 0.31
C ILE A 7 -7.52 -6.52 0.29
N GLY A 8 -6.74 -7.49 -0.23
CA GLY A 8 -5.29 -7.35 -0.32
C GLY A 8 -4.85 -6.19 -1.23
N LYS A 9 -5.54 -6.01 -2.36
CA LYS A 9 -5.31 -4.87 -3.27
C LYS A 9 -5.66 -3.54 -2.62
N ALA A 10 -6.80 -3.46 -1.93
CA ALA A 10 -7.22 -2.24 -1.23
C ALA A 10 -6.23 -1.86 -0.13
N CYS A 11 -5.75 -2.84 0.64
CA CYS A 11 -4.79 -2.63 1.72
C CYS A 11 -3.44 -2.12 1.21
N SER A 12 -2.82 -2.82 0.24
CA SER A 12 -1.54 -2.42 -0.36
C SER A 12 -1.60 -1.04 -1.01
N THR A 13 -2.72 -0.72 -1.68
CA THR A 13 -2.97 0.62 -2.23
C THR A 13 -3.03 1.67 -1.13
N ALA A 14 -3.83 1.45 -0.08
CA ALA A 14 -3.97 2.39 1.03
C ALA A 14 -2.64 2.64 1.77
N GLN A 15 -1.83 1.60 1.97
CA GLN A 15 -0.51 1.73 2.58
C GLN A 15 0.45 2.56 1.72
N THR A 16 0.38 2.43 0.40
CA THR A 16 1.19 3.24 -0.54
C THR A 16 0.76 4.71 -0.53
N LEU A 17 -0.56 4.96 -0.56
CA LEU A 17 -1.13 6.31 -0.42
C LEU A 17 -0.76 6.97 0.92
N LEU A 18 -0.73 6.20 2.01
CA LEU A 18 -0.30 6.71 3.32
C LEU A 18 1.16 7.17 3.31
N ARG A 19 2.06 6.43 2.67
CA ARG A 19 3.46 6.85 2.50
C ARG A 19 3.58 8.13 1.70
N ILE A 20 2.80 8.26 0.61
CA ILE A 20 2.74 9.51 -0.18
C ILE A 20 2.28 10.68 0.69
N LEU A 21 1.23 10.50 1.49
CA LEU A 21 0.73 11.53 2.41
C LEU A 21 1.80 11.97 3.40
N CYS A 22 2.49 11.02 4.05
CA CYS A 22 3.52 11.30 5.04
C CYS A 22 4.72 12.07 4.46
N GLN A 23 4.96 11.95 3.15
CA GLN A 23 6.01 12.69 2.46
C GLN A 23 5.51 13.99 1.81
N GLY A 24 4.32 14.48 2.17
CA GLY A 24 3.80 15.77 1.68
C GLY A 24 3.12 15.70 0.30
N GLY A 25 2.81 14.51 -0.20
CA GLY A 25 2.26 14.27 -1.54
C GLY A 25 0.77 14.55 -1.69
N ILE A 26 0.24 15.54 -0.98
CA ILE A 26 -1.19 15.82 -0.94
C ILE A 26 -1.79 16.12 -2.33
N ALA A 27 -1.02 16.81 -3.18
CA ALA A 27 -1.43 17.08 -4.56
C ALA A 27 -1.56 15.80 -5.40
N VAL A 28 -0.73 14.78 -5.16
CA VAL A 28 -0.84 13.46 -5.83
C VAL A 28 -2.13 12.76 -5.39
N LEU A 29 -2.43 12.79 -4.08
CA LEU A 29 -3.62 12.14 -3.52
C LEU A 29 -4.93 12.74 -4.01
N PHE A 30 -4.97 14.06 -4.22
CA PHE A 30 -6.17 14.76 -4.72
C PHE A 30 -6.21 14.85 -6.26
N GLY A 31 -5.24 14.25 -6.96
CA GLY A 31 -5.16 14.30 -8.41
C GLY A 31 -4.90 15.70 -8.98
N GLN A 32 -4.24 16.56 -8.21
CA GLN A 32 -3.89 17.94 -8.55
C GLN A 32 -2.43 18.09 -8.99
N ALA A 33 -1.63 17.03 -8.86
CA ALA A 33 -0.26 17.02 -9.36
C ALA A 33 -0.25 16.97 -10.90
N ASP A 34 0.71 17.69 -11.52
CA ASP A 34 0.90 17.70 -12.98
C ASP A 34 1.17 16.29 -13.55
N LYS A 35 1.77 15.43 -12.72
CA LYS A 35 1.99 14.01 -13.01
C LYS A 35 1.58 13.17 -11.80
N ILE A 36 0.66 12.25 -12.01
CA ILE A 36 0.25 11.25 -11.02
C ILE A 36 0.88 9.92 -11.48
N PRO A 37 1.91 9.41 -10.79
CA PRO A 37 2.51 8.11 -11.13
C PRO A 37 1.51 6.99 -10.86
N ASP A 38 1.67 5.86 -11.55
CA ASP A 38 0.89 4.66 -11.25
C ASP A 38 1.37 4.06 -9.93
N ILE A 39 0.71 4.43 -8.84
CA ILE A 39 1.02 3.99 -7.47
C ILE A 39 0.89 2.47 -7.26
N SER A 40 0.34 1.75 -8.23
CA SER A 40 0.23 0.29 -8.17
C SER A 40 1.45 -0.44 -8.74
N MET A 41 2.29 0.23 -9.55
CA MET A 41 3.40 -0.41 -10.27
C MET A 41 4.71 0.39 -10.25
N GLU A 42 4.64 1.71 -10.14
CA GLU A 42 5.82 2.58 -10.29
C GLU A 42 6.40 3.01 -8.94
N VAL A 43 7.73 2.93 -8.82
CA VAL A 43 8.47 3.62 -7.77
C VAL A 43 8.45 5.11 -8.07
N MET A 44 8.02 5.91 -7.10
CA MET A 44 7.98 7.36 -7.23
C MET A 44 8.92 8.03 -6.23
N GLU A 45 9.52 9.14 -6.62
CA GLU A 45 10.36 9.95 -5.74
C GLU A 45 9.57 11.18 -5.29
N LEU A 46 9.52 11.42 -3.98
CA LEU A 46 8.89 12.59 -3.41
C LEU A 46 9.75 13.15 -2.29
N ASN A 47 10.18 14.41 -2.43
CA ASN A 47 11.08 15.08 -1.48
C ASN A 47 12.34 14.25 -1.19
N ASP A 48 13.03 13.81 -2.25
CA ASP A 48 14.24 12.97 -2.21
C ASP A 48 14.05 11.58 -1.55
N ILE A 49 12.79 11.15 -1.35
CA ILE A 49 12.45 9.85 -0.78
C ILE A 49 11.76 8.99 -1.84
N CYS A 50 12.33 7.81 -2.09
CA CYS A 50 11.73 6.80 -2.95
C CYS A 50 10.59 6.07 -2.22
N ILE A 51 9.41 6.09 -2.83
CA ILE A 51 8.21 5.38 -2.40
C ILE A 51 7.96 4.26 -3.42
N ALA A 52 8.17 3.01 -3.00
CA ALA A 52 7.85 1.83 -3.78
C ALA A 52 6.42 1.31 -3.46
N PRO A 53 5.65 0.83 -4.45
CA PRO A 53 4.40 0.12 -4.17
C PRO A 53 4.65 -1.09 -3.27
N LEU A 54 3.73 -1.39 -2.35
CA LEU A 54 3.79 -2.67 -1.64
C LEU A 54 3.26 -3.76 -2.57
N GLU A 55 4.12 -4.72 -2.88
CA GLU A 55 3.71 -5.92 -3.60
C GLU A 55 2.66 -6.69 -2.78
N LYS A 56 1.80 -7.43 -3.47
CA LYS A 56 0.91 -8.39 -2.81
C LYS A 56 1.80 -9.38 -2.05
N GLU A 57 1.56 -9.57 -0.76
CA GLU A 57 2.09 -10.75 -0.08
C GLU A 57 1.52 -11.99 -0.79
N GLU A 58 2.34 -12.64 -1.61
CA GLU A 58 2.05 -13.99 -2.05
C GLU A 58 2.01 -14.84 -0.78
N LYS A 59 0.84 -15.36 -0.43
CA LYS A 59 0.75 -16.42 0.58
C LYS A 59 1.67 -17.54 0.09
N LYS A 60 2.80 -17.72 0.75
CA LYS A 60 3.49 -19.00 0.69
C LYS A 60 2.50 -20.04 1.22
N GLU A 61 2.16 -21.02 0.40
CA GLU A 61 1.38 -22.17 0.86
C GLU A 61 2.06 -22.75 2.10
N GLY A 62 1.46 -22.57 3.28
CA GLY A 62 1.94 -23.15 4.54
C GLY A 62 2.13 -22.20 5.72
N GLU A 63 2.00 -20.87 5.59
CA GLU A 63 2.11 -19.97 6.75
C GLU A 63 0.75 -19.81 7.46
N GLU A 64 0.45 -20.73 8.39
CA GLU A 64 -0.61 -20.52 9.38
C GLU A 64 -0.27 -19.29 10.23
N ALA A 65 -1.19 -18.32 10.26
CA ALA A 65 -1.06 -17.16 11.14
C ALA A 65 -0.92 -17.63 12.60
N PRO A 66 0.03 -17.08 13.40
CA PRO A 66 0.14 -17.47 14.79
C PRO A 66 -1.11 -16.99 15.53
N MET A 67 -1.98 -17.94 15.89
CA MET A 67 -3.01 -17.71 16.90
C MET A 67 -2.32 -17.36 18.21
N LYS A 68 -2.19 -16.06 18.53
CA LYS A 68 -1.99 -15.64 19.92
C LYS A 68 -3.35 -15.71 20.61
N SER A 69 -3.61 -16.83 21.28
CA SER A 69 -4.59 -16.88 22.36
C SER A 69 -4.12 -15.92 23.46
N ALA A 70 -4.68 -14.70 23.48
CA ALA A 70 -4.66 -13.89 24.68
C ALA A 70 -5.73 -14.46 25.62
N SER A 71 -5.32 -15.32 26.54
CA SER A 71 -6.14 -15.61 27.72
C SER A 71 -6.12 -14.39 28.63
N ALA A 72 -7.31 -13.93 28.99
CA ALA A 72 -7.56 -12.90 30.00
C ALA A 72 -7.23 -13.41 31.41
#